data_AF-A0A2G5H945-F1
#
_entry.id   AF-A0A2G5H945-F1
#
_cell.length_a   1.000
_cell.length_b   1.000
_cell.length_c   1.000
_cell.angle_alpha   90.00
_cell.angle_beta   90.00
_cell.angle_gamma   90.00
#
_symmetry.space_group_name_H-M   'P 1'
#
loop_
_entity.id
_entity.type
_entity.pdbx_description
1 polymer ?
#
loop_
_entity_poly.entity_id
_entity_poly.type
_entity_poly.pdbx_seq_one_letter_code
_entity_poly.pdbx_strand_id
1 'polypeptide(L)'
;MSMDIDTVALEQRPATMATVLCYNCGAPIDGTQAAGALCNDCLKTTVDITSSIERDGILLMCRDCDRWHSPPATWVVAAPESRELLALCLRKLRGLHKTRIIDASFIWTEPHSRRVKLKITVQQEAMQGTILQQTFDVEFVQNYKQCPDCAKSYTHNTWRAVVQVRQKVPHKRTFLYLEQLILKQGAHSNTINIKEVPNGIDFFFAERNSAEKFVDFLQSVVPVTTKKAQELISMDTHTSVKSYKFTFSVNLVPICKDDLVALPPKLAKSIGNISPLTLCYRIGTSVNLLDPNTLQTADLSTQIYWREPFAPLADNKELIEFVVMDIEPTGQRNGRFELADATVVRASDLGVNDNQYLIRTHLGSILNAGDSAMGYLLAGTQFNNPNWEALEDSKKYSGTIPDVILVKKHYERKRKSGKGRNWKLRRMAREESEMKPRKQDQDRDEIDYEQFLQDLEQDPELRGNLNLYRNTQAAAAASEMETDDEDDEGLQIPMDQLIDEMEDMGMEDASDDDDE
;
A
#
# COMPACT_ATOMS: atom_id res chain seq x y z
N MET A 1 55.80 -31.83 47.16
CA MET A 1 56.90 -30.98 46.65
C MET A 1 57.53 -31.69 45.47
N SER A 2 57.16 -31.30 44.27
CA SER A 2 57.97 -31.42 43.06
C SER A 2 57.22 -30.66 41.97
N MET A 3 57.72 -29.48 41.63
CA MET A 3 57.25 -28.67 40.51
C MET A 3 57.71 -29.38 39.24
N ASP A 4 56.75 -29.84 38.43
CA ASP A 4 57.03 -30.23 37.05
C ASP A 4 57.09 -28.94 36.22
N ILE A 5 58.31 -28.59 35.80
CA ILE A 5 58.59 -27.47 34.91
C ILE A 5 58.43 -28.00 33.49
N ASP A 6 57.37 -27.58 32.81
CA ASP A 6 57.20 -27.78 31.37
C ASP A 6 58.29 -27.02 30.62
N THR A 7 59.30 -27.76 30.18
CA THR A 7 60.34 -27.27 29.28
C THR A 7 59.74 -27.05 27.90
N VAL A 8 59.52 -25.79 27.53
CA VAL A 8 59.19 -25.39 26.15
C VAL A 8 60.35 -25.79 25.25
N ALA A 9 60.09 -26.68 24.29
CA ALA A 9 61.06 -27.03 23.26
C ALA A 9 61.36 -25.79 22.41
N LEU A 10 62.60 -25.29 22.50
CA LEU A 10 63.13 -24.33 21.53
C LEU A 10 63.21 -25.03 20.18
N GLU A 11 62.30 -24.67 19.26
CA GLU A 11 62.41 -25.05 17.86
C GLU A 11 63.80 -24.63 17.34
N GLN A 12 64.59 -25.62 16.92
CA GLN A 12 65.86 -25.39 16.25
C GLN A 12 65.57 -24.70 14.92
N ARG A 13 65.95 -23.42 14.81
CA ARG A 13 65.95 -22.71 13.52
C ARG A 13 66.80 -23.49 12.52
N PRO A 14 66.31 -23.77 11.30
CA PRO A 14 67.14 -24.39 10.27
C PRO A 14 68.35 -23.48 10.01
N ALA A 15 69.55 -24.02 10.18
CA ALA A 15 70.79 -23.32 9.88
C ALA A 15 70.96 -23.25 8.35
N THR A 16 70.35 -22.26 7.71
CA THR A 16 70.67 -21.88 6.34
C THR A 16 72.08 -21.28 6.34
N MET A 17 72.95 -21.75 5.45
CA MET A 17 74.30 -21.19 5.30
C MET A 17 74.16 -19.73 4.85
N ALA A 18 74.53 -18.80 5.73
CA ALA A 18 74.49 -17.37 5.42
C ALA A 18 75.49 -17.05 4.31
N THR A 19 74.99 -16.49 3.21
CA THR A 19 75.79 -16.18 2.00
C THR A 19 76.08 -14.69 1.86
N VAL A 20 75.33 -13.81 2.54
CA VAL A 20 75.48 -12.34 2.48
C VAL A 20 75.21 -11.73 3.87
N LEU A 21 75.74 -10.54 4.14
CA LEU A 21 75.45 -9.76 5.35
C LEU A 21 74.43 -8.65 5.03
N CYS A 22 73.50 -8.39 5.94
CA CYS A 22 72.60 -7.24 5.82
C CYS A 22 73.40 -5.93 5.78
N TYR A 23 73.17 -5.08 4.78
CA TYR A 23 73.95 -3.86 4.62
C TYR A 23 73.79 -2.86 5.79
N ASN A 24 72.65 -2.88 6.50
CA ASN A 24 72.34 -1.91 7.56
C ASN A 24 72.75 -2.37 8.97
N CYS A 25 72.58 -3.67 9.29
CA CYS A 25 72.84 -4.20 10.65
C CYS A 25 73.94 -5.27 10.72
N GLY A 26 74.50 -5.70 9.58
CA GLY A 26 75.53 -6.73 9.52
C GLY A 26 75.05 -8.13 9.94
N ALA A 27 73.74 -8.35 10.07
CA ALA A 27 73.20 -9.68 10.38
C ALA A 27 73.44 -10.66 9.23
N PRO A 28 73.80 -11.92 9.51
CA PRO A 28 73.94 -12.95 8.48
C PRO A 28 72.58 -13.28 7.86
N ILE A 29 72.48 -13.22 6.54
CA ILE A 29 71.25 -13.50 5.76
C ILE A 29 71.52 -14.49 4.63
N ASP A 30 70.46 -15.18 4.20
CA ASP A 30 70.49 -16.02 2.99
C ASP A 30 70.28 -15.14 1.75
N GLY A 31 71.34 -14.95 0.96
CA GLY A 31 71.35 -14.14 -0.25
C GLY A 31 70.46 -14.66 -1.39
N THR A 32 69.91 -15.88 -1.28
CA THR A 32 68.93 -16.39 -2.26
C THR A 32 67.50 -15.95 -1.96
N GLN A 33 67.18 -15.64 -0.70
CA GLN A 33 65.85 -15.24 -0.24
C GLN A 33 65.77 -13.77 0.20
N ALA A 34 66.91 -13.14 0.49
CA ALA A 34 66.95 -11.78 0.97
C ALA A 34 66.67 -10.76 -0.14
N ALA A 35 65.47 -10.18 -0.12
CA ALA A 35 65.10 -9.05 -0.95
C ALA A 35 66.01 -7.83 -0.66
N GLY A 36 66.82 -7.42 -1.64
CA GLY A 36 67.64 -6.21 -1.56
C GLY A 36 68.78 -6.23 -0.51
N ALA A 37 69.28 -7.42 -0.13
CA ALA A 37 70.36 -7.60 0.85
C ALA A 37 70.06 -6.97 2.25
N LEU A 38 68.80 -6.95 2.64
CA LEU A 38 68.32 -6.53 3.97
C LEU A 38 67.87 -7.74 4.78
N CYS A 39 68.09 -7.72 6.11
CA CYS A 39 67.43 -8.67 7.00
C CYS A 39 65.95 -8.30 7.20
N ASN A 40 65.13 -9.25 7.63
CA ASN A 40 63.68 -9.04 7.82
C ASN A 40 63.34 -7.88 8.77
N ASP A 41 64.14 -7.67 9.82
CA ASP A 41 63.91 -6.59 10.78
C ASP A 41 64.27 -5.22 10.19
N CYS A 42 65.41 -5.12 9.49
CA CYS A 42 65.75 -3.90 8.77
C CYS A 42 64.75 -3.62 7.64
N LEU A 43 64.32 -4.63 6.89
CA LEU A 43 63.33 -4.48 5.82
C LEU A 43 62.01 -3.91 6.36
N LYS A 44 61.54 -4.39 7.52
CA LYS A 44 60.33 -3.87 8.20
C LYS A 44 60.47 -2.42 8.65
N THR A 45 61.67 -1.98 9.05
CA THR A 45 61.90 -0.61 9.49
C THR A 45 62.16 0.35 8.33
N THR A 46 62.82 -0.11 7.25
CA THR A 46 63.26 0.77 6.16
C THR A 46 62.23 0.92 5.04
N VAL A 47 61.39 -0.08 4.80
CA VAL A 47 60.40 -0.06 3.70
C VAL A 47 59.03 0.28 4.27
N ASP A 48 58.47 1.43 3.86
CA ASP A 48 57.09 1.83 4.18
C ASP A 48 56.17 1.62 2.97
N ILE A 49 55.26 0.66 3.13
CA ILE A 49 54.25 0.27 2.14
C ILE A 49 53.11 1.29 2.11
N THR A 50 52.88 1.98 3.22
CA THR A 50 51.74 2.86 3.44
C THR A 50 51.95 4.27 2.90
N SER A 51 53.14 4.58 2.39
CA SER A 51 53.51 5.89 1.84
C SER A 51 52.61 6.39 0.70
N SER A 52 51.93 5.47 0.00
CA SER A 52 51.01 5.79 -1.11
C SER A 52 49.56 6.03 -0.68
N ILE A 53 49.25 5.90 0.61
CA ILE A 53 47.90 5.98 1.17
C ILE A 53 47.77 7.27 1.98
N GLU A 54 46.73 8.05 1.69
CA GLU A 54 46.38 9.25 2.46
C GLU A 54 45.88 8.83 3.86
N ARG A 55 46.47 9.37 4.94
CA ARG A 55 46.08 9.03 6.33
C ARG A 55 44.94 9.89 6.88
N ASP A 56 44.60 10.98 6.18
CA ASP A 56 43.56 11.91 6.58
C ASP A 56 42.43 11.95 5.54
N GLY A 57 41.19 12.04 6.01
CA GLY A 57 40.02 12.19 5.13
C GLY A 57 38.90 13.01 5.75
N ILE A 58 37.97 13.49 4.93
CA ILE A 58 36.80 14.25 5.40
C ILE A 58 35.53 13.47 5.12
N LEU A 59 34.78 13.03 6.13
CA LEU A 59 33.46 12.44 5.93
C LEU A 59 32.38 13.51 5.99
N LEU A 60 31.38 13.40 5.12
CA LEU A 60 30.28 14.35 5.05
C LEU A 60 29.01 13.64 5.53
N MET A 61 28.38 14.16 6.58
CA MET A 61 27.14 13.63 7.14
C MET A 61 26.04 14.70 7.13
N CYS A 62 24.80 14.29 6.88
CA CYS A 62 23.66 15.18 7.03
C CYS A 62 23.21 15.24 8.49
N ARG A 63 22.91 16.44 8.99
CA ARG A 63 22.50 16.66 10.38
C ARG A 63 21.09 16.16 10.69
N ASP A 64 20.19 16.21 9.71
CA ASP A 64 18.75 15.97 9.94
C ASP A 64 18.34 14.51 9.68
N CYS A 65 19.11 13.77 8.87
CA CYS A 65 18.77 12.41 8.48
C CYS A 65 19.87 11.37 8.79
N ASP A 66 20.96 11.79 9.44
CA ASP A 66 22.13 10.97 9.78
C ASP A 66 22.69 10.10 8.63
N ARG A 67 22.42 10.51 7.38
CA ARG A 67 22.97 9.86 6.19
C ARG A 67 24.37 10.35 5.88
N TRP A 68 25.23 9.44 5.43
CA TRP A 68 26.59 9.72 5.00
C TRP A 68 26.65 9.89 3.47
N HIS A 69 27.37 10.91 3.02
CA HIS A 69 27.55 11.17 1.60
C HIS A 69 28.70 10.32 1.03
N SER A 70 28.33 9.34 0.22
CA SER A 70 29.26 8.59 -0.64
C SER A 70 29.36 9.31 -2.00
N PRO A 71 30.53 9.87 -2.36
CA PRO A 71 30.74 10.43 -3.70
C PRO A 71 30.44 9.36 -4.77
N PRO A 72 29.80 9.71 -5.91
CA PRO A 72 29.62 11.07 -6.46
C PRO A 72 28.38 11.85 -5.98
N ALA A 73 27.26 11.20 -5.62
CA ALA A 73 26.04 11.91 -5.18
C ALA A 73 25.12 11.09 -4.24
N THR A 74 25.52 9.88 -3.87
CA THR A 74 24.70 8.95 -3.11
C THR A 74 24.77 9.23 -1.61
N TRP A 75 23.65 9.07 -0.92
CA TRP A 75 23.55 9.19 0.54
C TRP A 75 23.15 7.84 1.12
N VAL A 76 23.98 7.30 1.99
CA VAL A 76 23.81 5.98 2.59
C VAL A 76 23.45 6.17 4.06
N VAL A 77 22.40 5.50 4.52
CA VAL A 77 22.10 5.38 5.95
C VAL A 77 23.14 4.42 6.51
N ALA A 78 23.92 4.84 7.51
CA ALA A 78 24.89 3.96 8.16
C ALA A 78 25.05 4.37 9.62
N ALA A 79 24.87 3.41 10.53
CA ALA A 79 25.12 3.64 11.95
C ALA A 79 26.61 3.88 12.22
N PRO A 80 26.99 4.62 13.28
CA PRO A 80 28.39 4.71 13.70
C PRO A 80 28.94 3.31 13.99
N GLU A 81 30.20 3.06 13.65
CA GLU A 81 30.88 1.75 13.82
C GLU A 81 30.22 0.59 13.06
N SER A 82 29.40 0.86 12.04
CA SER A 82 28.81 -0.16 11.17
C SER A 82 29.72 -0.61 10.02
N ARG A 83 29.41 -1.80 9.47
CA ARG A 83 30.05 -2.34 8.26
C ARG A 83 29.94 -1.40 7.06
N GLU A 84 28.80 -0.72 6.92
CA GLU A 84 28.52 0.19 5.80
C GLU A 84 29.36 1.46 5.87
N LEU A 85 29.54 2.01 7.07
CA LEU A 85 30.43 3.15 7.30
C LEU A 85 31.88 2.77 6.99
N LEU A 86 32.31 1.56 7.36
CA LEU A 86 33.63 1.03 7.06
C LEU A 86 33.84 0.95 5.54
N ALA A 87 32.87 0.39 4.81
CA ALA A 87 32.92 0.31 3.35
C ALA A 87 33.02 1.69 2.69
N LEU A 88 32.33 2.70 3.23
CA LEU A 88 32.40 4.08 2.75
C LEU A 88 33.79 4.70 2.99
N CYS A 89 34.38 4.47 4.16
CA CYS A 89 35.72 4.95 4.50
C CYS A 89 36.80 4.31 3.62
N LEU A 90 36.74 3.00 3.40
CA LEU A 90 37.68 2.28 2.53
C LEU A 90 37.59 2.75 1.07
N ARG A 91 36.38 2.99 0.57
CA ARG A 91 36.17 3.50 -0.82
C ARG A 91 36.72 4.90 -1.01
N LYS A 92 36.73 5.71 0.05
CA LYS A 92 37.19 7.10 0.00
C LYS A 92 38.70 7.22 -0.07
N LEU A 93 39.42 6.29 0.56
CA LEU A 93 40.87 6.29 0.63
C LEU A 93 41.49 5.97 -0.73
N ARG A 94 42.38 6.85 -1.18
CA ARG A 94 43.12 6.68 -2.43
C ARG A 94 44.29 5.72 -2.22
N GLY A 95 44.61 4.93 -3.24
CA GLY A 95 45.77 4.02 -3.23
C GLY A 95 45.50 2.61 -2.71
N LEU A 96 44.40 2.36 -1.97
CA LEU A 96 44.06 1.02 -1.45
C LEU A 96 43.78 -0.04 -2.52
N HIS A 97 43.49 0.34 -3.77
CA HIS A 97 43.28 -0.63 -4.86
C HIS A 97 44.56 -1.42 -5.22
N LYS A 98 45.74 -0.91 -4.84
CA LYS A 98 47.03 -1.55 -5.14
C LYS A 98 47.48 -2.52 -4.05
N THR A 99 46.89 -2.42 -2.86
CA THR A 99 47.27 -3.19 -1.68
C THR A 99 46.16 -4.13 -1.29
N ARG A 100 46.51 -5.31 -0.79
CA ARG A 100 45.52 -6.27 -0.29
C ARG A 100 45.22 -5.93 1.17
N ILE A 101 43.96 -5.69 1.48
CA ILE A 101 43.51 -5.46 2.86
C ILE A 101 43.34 -6.83 3.54
N ILE A 102 43.88 -6.99 4.75
CA ILE A 102 43.68 -8.19 5.57
C ILE A 102 42.54 -7.96 6.54
N ASP A 103 42.65 -6.88 7.31
CA ASP A 103 41.72 -6.52 8.38
C ASP A 103 41.61 -5.00 8.49
N ALA A 104 40.42 -4.53 8.85
CA ALA A 104 40.11 -3.14 9.11
C ALA A 104 39.17 -3.06 10.31
N SER A 105 39.55 -2.30 11.33
CA SER A 105 38.76 -2.14 12.56
C SER A 105 38.64 -0.67 12.95
N PHE A 106 37.52 -0.33 13.59
CA PHE A 106 37.35 1.00 14.18
C PHE A 106 38.15 1.10 15.48
N ILE A 107 38.82 2.23 15.67
CA ILE A 107 39.36 2.64 16.95
C ILE A 107 38.31 3.51 17.60
N TRP A 108 37.87 3.14 18.81
CA TRP A 108 36.88 3.94 19.54
C TRP A 108 37.38 5.37 19.73
N THR A 109 36.53 6.31 19.37
CA THR A 109 36.74 7.74 19.51
C THR A 109 35.51 8.35 20.18
N GLU A 110 35.71 9.38 20.99
CA GLU A 110 34.59 10.03 21.67
C GLU A 110 33.58 10.60 20.63
N PRO A 111 32.26 10.35 20.77
CA PRO A 111 31.25 10.78 19.80
C PRO A 111 31.25 12.29 19.50
N HIS A 112 31.63 13.13 20.48
CA HIS A 112 31.68 14.57 20.30
C HIS A 112 32.93 15.07 19.57
N SER A 113 33.96 14.22 19.44
CA SER A 113 35.23 14.58 18.80
C SER A 113 35.10 14.80 17.28
N ARG A 114 33.98 14.35 16.67
CA ARG A 114 33.73 14.38 15.21
C ARG A 114 34.89 13.82 14.40
N ARG A 115 35.55 12.82 14.95
CA ARG A 115 36.65 12.09 14.33
C ARG A 115 36.29 10.62 14.33
N VAL A 116 36.55 9.95 13.22
CA VAL A 116 36.41 8.50 13.08
C VAL A 116 37.79 7.96 12.76
N LYS A 117 38.31 7.10 13.62
CA LYS A 117 39.63 6.49 13.43
C LYS A 117 39.50 5.04 12.99
N LEU A 118 40.24 4.69 11.94
CA LEU A 118 40.32 3.33 11.43
C LEU A 118 41.73 2.79 11.56
N LYS A 119 41.85 1.58 12.06
CA LYS A 119 43.08 0.79 12.01
C LYS A 119 42.98 -0.15 10.82
N ILE A 120 43.87 0.02 9.85
CA ILE A 120 43.88 -0.80 8.62
C ILE A 120 45.17 -1.60 8.57
N THR A 121 45.06 -2.88 8.25
CA THR A 121 46.18 -3.78 8.02
C THR A 121 46.27 -4.11 6.53
N VAL A 122 47.37 -3.71 5.90
CA VAL A 122 47.62 -3.88 4.47
C VAL A 122 48.76 -4.85 4.23
N GLN A 123 48.64 -5.57 3.12
CA GLN A 123 49.60 -6.52 2.61
C GLN A 123 49.99 -6.09 1.19
N GLN A 124 51.28 -5.86 0.98
CA GLN A 124 51.84 -5.54 -0.33
C GLN A 124 53.21 -6.22 -0.47
N GLU A 125 53.59 -6.46 -1.71
CA GLU A 125 54.93 -6.94 -2.07
C GLU A 125 55.93 -5.77 -2.01
N ALA A 126 56.98 -5.90 -1.19
CA ALA A 126 57.99 -4.87 -1.02
C ALA A 126 59.05 -4.94 -2.14
N MET A 127 59.79 -6.05 -2.20
CA MET A 127 60.80 -6.34 -3.23
C MET A 127 60.92 -7.86 -3.42
N GLN A 128 61.07 -8.30 -4.67
CA GLN A 128 61.39 -9.69 -5.06
C GLN A 128 60.54 -10.76 -4.33
N GLY A 129 59.21 -10.66 -4.40
CA GLY A 129 58.29 -11.67 -3.86
C GLY A 129 58.12 -11.68 -2.34
N THR A 130 58.83 -10.82 -1.60
CA THR A 130 58.67 -10.73 -0.13
C THR A 130 57.42 -9.92 0.21
N ILE A 131 56.47 -10.60 0.85
CA ILE A 131 55.20 -10.00 1.27
C ILE A 131 55.36 -9.43 2.68
N LEU A 132 54.97 -8.17 2.86
CA LEU A 132 55.08 -7.49 4.14
C LEU A 132 53.72 -6.93 4.55
N GLN A 133 53.40 -7.10 5.84
CA GLN A 133 52.17 -6.66 6.46
C GLN A 133 52.46 -5.45 7.34
N GLN A 134 51.74 -4.36 7.13
CA GLN A 134 51.86 -3.13 7.91
C GLN A 134 50.49 -2.67 8.39
N THR A 135 50.45 -2.20 9.63
CA THR A 135 49.25 -1.63 10.24
C THR A 135 49.44 -0.12 10.35
N PHE A 136 48.45 0.65 9.92
CA PHE A 136 48.45 2.10 10.07
C PHE A 136 47.06 2.60 10.45
N ASP A 137 47.06 3.75 11.10
CA ASP A 137 45.84 4.42 11.54
C ASP A 137 45.49 5.54 10.56
N VAL A 138 44.22 5.62 10.22
CA VAL A 138 43.63 6.65 9.36
C VAL A 138 42.64 7.44 10.18
N GLU A 139 42.69 8.76 10.07
CA GLU A 139 41.80 9.68 10.75
C GLU A 139 40.86 10.37 9.77
N PHE A 140 39.55 10.22 10.00
CA PHE A 140 38.52 10.93 9.25
C PHE A 140 37.87 12.02 10.10
N VAL A 141 37.88 13.25 9.61
CA VAL A 141 37.15 14.37 10.20
C VAL A 141 35.73 14.41 9.66
N GLN A 142 34.74 14.42 10.54
CA GLN A 142 33.32 14.49 10.20
C GLN A 142 32.87 15.96 10.06
N ASN A 143 32.41 16.31 8.86
CA ASN A 143 31.82 17.60 8.54
C ASN A 143 30.34 17.44 8.19
N TYR A 144 29.53 18.44 8.53
CA TYR A 144 28.13 18.45 8.14
C TYR A 144 27.94 18.99 6.73
N LYS A 145 27.09 18.32 5.95
CA LYS A 145 26.58 18.79 4.67
C LYS A 145 25.12 18.41 4.59
N GLN A 146 24.25 19.34 4.19
CA GLN A 146 22.83 19.05 4.06
C GLN A 146 22.56 18.13 2.87
N CYS A 147 21.72 17.12 3.08
CA CYS A 147 21.27 16.22 2.03
C CYS A 147 20.27 16.94 1.11
N PRO A 148 20.23 16.67 -0.20
CA PRO A 148 19.31 17.34 -1.13
C PRO A 148 17.85 17.07 -0.78
N ASP A 149 17.52 15.90 -0.24
CA ASP A 149 16.15 15.55 0.19
C ASP A 149 15.73 16.35 1.44
N CYS A 150 16.65 16.54 2.37
CA CYS A 150 16.49 17.33 3.58
C CYS A 150 16.37 18.81 3.24
N ALA A 151 17.21 19.30 2.33
CA ALA A 151 17.11 20.68 1.84
C ALA A 151 15.75 20.94 1.19
N LYS A 152 15.19 19.93 0.52
CA LYS A 152 13.88 20.02 -0.13
C LYS A 152 12.72 20.05 0.85
N SER A 153 12.79 19.39 2.01
CA SER A 153 11.72 19.45 3.02
C SER A 153 11.57 20.83 3.65
N TYR A 154 12.61 21.68 3.65
CA TYR A 154 12.51 23.08 4.05
C TYR A 154 11.84 23.99 3.01
N THR A 155 11.60 23.49 1.80
CA THR A 155 10.86 24.22 0.77
C THR A 155 9.38 23.83 0.79
N HIS A 156 8.50 24.72 0.34
CA HIS A 156 7.06 24.39 0.16
C HIS A 156 6.81 23.23 -0.82
N ASN A 157 7.82 22.77 -1.55
CA ASN A 157 7.73 21.70 -2.55
C ASN A 157 8.18 20.36 -1.96
N THR A 158 7.50 19.92 -0.90
CA THR A 158 7.81 18.66 -0.19
C THR A 158 7.57 17.43 -1.07
N TRP A 159 6.51 17.44 -1.88
CA TRP A 159 6.13 16.35 -2.80
C TRP A 159 6.44 16.67 -4.27
N ARG A 160 6.65 15.62 -5.10
CA ARG A 160 6.81 15.76 -6.57
C ARG A 160 5.59 15.32 -7.34
N ALA A 161 4.90 14.28 -6.87
CA ALA A 161 3.73 13.75 -7.53
C ALA A 161 2.54 13.75 -6.56
N VAL A 162 1.35 14.06 -7.07
CA VAL A 162 0.09 13.94 -6.33
C VAL A 162 -0.89 13.12 -7.16
N VAL A 163 -1.58 12.19 -6.51
CA VAL A 163 -2.68 11.42 -7.08
C VAL A 163 -3.96 11.87 -6.42
N GLN A 164 -4.83 12.52 -7.20
CA GLN A 164 -6.10 13.07 -6.75
C GLN A 164 -7.20 12.12 -7.16
N VAL A 165 -7.73 11.36 -6.20
CA VAL A 165 -8.82 10.41 -6.42
C VAL A 165 -10.14 11.13 -6.15
N ARG A 166 -11.04 11.14 -7.12
CA ARG A 166 -12.34 11.83 -7.01
C ARG A 166 -13.48 10.93 -7.47
N GLN A 167 -14.59 11.05 -6.77
CA GLN A 167 -15.85 10.41 -7.14
C GLN A 167 -17.01 11.40 -6.98
N LYS A 168 -17.78 11.58 -8.04
CA LYS A 168 -18.92 12.52 -8.07
C LYS A 168 -20.22 11.81 -7.69
N VAL A 169 -20.33 11.38 -6.44
CA VAL A 169 -21.51 10.66 -5.91
C VAL A 169 -21.82 11.21 -4.50
N PRO A 170 -23.11 11.32 -4.11
CA PRO A 170 -23.48 11.83 -2.78
C PRO A 170 -23.17 10.87 -1.63
N HIS A 171 -22.93 9.59 -1.92
CA HIS A 171 -22.52 8.57 -0.94
C HIS A 171 -21.16 7.96 -1.32
N LYS A 172 -20.36 7.59 -0.31
CA LYS A 172 -18.94 7.20 -0.47
C LYS A 172 -18.67 5.69 -0.43
N ARG A 173 -19.65 4.84 -0.79
CA ARG A 173 -19.58 3.38 -0.57
C ARG A 173 -18.40 2.70 -1.28
N THR A 174 -18.23 2.99 -2.57
CA THR A 174 -17.12 2.47 -3.39
C THR A 174 -15.77 3.02 -2.93
N PHE A 175 -15.75 4.23 -2.36
CA PHE A 175 -14.56 4.83 -1.78
C PHE A 175 -14.12 4.14 -0.48
N LEU A 176 -15.08 3.82 0.40
CA LEU A 176 -14.82 3.03 1.61
C LEU A 176 -14.29 1.63 1.25
N TYR A 177 -14.87 1.00 0.23
CA TYR A 177 -14.37 -0.28 -0.28
C TYR A 177 -12.94 -0.16 -0.84
N LEU A 178 -12.65 0.89 -1.60
CA LEU A 178 -11.34 1.16 -2.18
C LEU A 178 -10.27 1.39 -1.10
N GLU A 179 -10.59 2.11 -0.03
CA GLU A 179 -9.68 2.29 1.11
C GLU A 179 -9.28 0.95 1.75
N GLN A 180 -10.25 0.07 1.99
CA GLN A 180 -9.95 -1.23 2.59
C GLN A 180 -9.07 -2.09 1.68
N LEU A 181 -9.25 -1.97 0.36
CA LEU A 181 -8.44 -2.69 -0.62
C LEU A 181 -7.02 -2.13 -0.70
N ILE A 182 -6.85 -0.80 -0.58
CA ILE A 182 -5.52 -0.17 -0.46
C ILE A 182 -4.79 -0.66 0.79
N LEU A 183 -5.50 -0.77 1.92
CA LEU A 183 -4.92 -1.27 3.17
C LEU A 183 -4.49 -2.74 3.04
N LYS A 184 -5.36 -3.58 2.48
CA LYS A 184 -5.08 -5.01 2.27
C LYS A 184 -3.85 -5.28 1.40
N GLN A 185 -3.58 -4.42 0.42
CA GLN A 185 -2.46 -4.57 -0.51
C GLN A 185 -1.24 -3.73 -0.13
N GLY A 186 -1.27 -2.99 0.97
CA GLY A 186 -0.15 -2.15 1.42
C GLY A 186 0.26 -1.04 0.42
N ALA A 187 -0.61 -0.67 -0.53
CA ALA A 187 -0.24 0.20 -1.66
C ALA A 187 0.08 1.67 -1.27
N HIS A 188 -0.17 2.03 -0.01
CA HIS A 188 0.03 3.38 0.54
C HIS A 188 1.38 3.57 1.26
N SER A 189 2.24 2.54 1.33
CA SER A 189 3.53 2.57 2.03
C SER A 189 4.47 3.71 1.60
N ASN A 190 4.46 4.05 0.31
CA ASN A 190 5.33 5.08 -0.28
C ASN A 190 4.72 6.49 -0.26
N THR A 191 3.59 6.70 0.42
CA THR A 191 2.94 8.01 0.50
C THR A 191 3.58 8.85 1.60
N ILE A 192 3.78 10.14 1.33
CA ILE A 192 4.26 11.09 2.35
C ILE A 192 3.10 11.51 3.24
N ASN A 193 1.96 11.84 2.60
CA ASN A 193 0.81 12.40 3.27
C ASN A 193 -0.47 12.04 2.49
N ILE A 194 -1.58 11.88 3.21
CA ILE A 194 -2.91 11.60 2.71
C ILE A 194 -3.84 12.69 3.22
N LYS A 195 -4.36 13.50 2.29
CA LYS A 195 -5.27 14.61 2.62
C LYS A 195 -6.67 14.33 2.10
N GLU A 196 -7.66 14.56 2.95
CA GLU A 196 -9.06 14.48 2.56
C GLU A 196 -9.54 15.79 1.92
N VAL A 197 -10.32 15.66 0.87
CA VAL A 197 -10.91 16.78 0.12
C VAL A 197 -12.38 16.43 -0.13
N PRO A 198 -13.29 17.41 -0.27
CA PRO A 198 -14.65 17.10 -0.67
C PRO A 198 -14.67 16.22 -1.93
N ASN A 199 -15.44 15.15 -1.90
CA ASN A 199 -15.59 14.17 -2.98
C ASN A 199 -14.33 13.34 -3.30
N GLY A 200 -13.37 13.21 -2.37
CA GLY A 200 -12.28 12.24 -2.49
C GLY A 200 -11.07 12.45 -1.57
N ILE A 201 -9.91 11.93 -1.97
CA ILE A 201 -8.63 12.04 -1.24
C ILE A 201 -7.48 12.34 -2.19
N ASP A 202 -6.45 12.99 -1.66
CA ASP A 202 -5.19 13.30 -2.34
C ASP A 202 -4.04 12.54 -1.67
N PHE A 203 -3.32 11.75 -2.47
CA PHE A 203 -2.11 11.05 -2.05
C PHE A 203 -0.88 11.80 -2.56
N PHE A 204 0.03 12.15 -1.65
CA PHE A 204 1.27 12.84 -1.99
C PHE A 204 2.44 11.86 -2.03
N PHE A 205 3.22 11.91 -3.11
CA PHE A 205 4.39 11.05 -3.34
C PHE A 205 5.68 11.86 -3.54
N ALA A 206 6.78 11.34 -3.01
CA ALA A 206 8.12 11.92 -3.17
C ALA A 206 8.65 11.75 -4.60
N GLU A 207 8.37 10.59 -5.19
CA GLU A 207 8.82 10.18 -6.52
C GLU A 207 7.63 10.01 -7.47
N ARG A 208 7.89 10.18 -8.77
CA ARG A 208 6.88 9.97 -9.81
C ARG A 208 6.54 8.49 -10.00
N ASN A 209 7.55 7.62 -9.91
CA ASN A 209 7.39 6.19 -10.19
C ASN A 209 6.40 5.54 -9.21
N SER A 210 6.46 5.90 -7.93
CA SER A 210 5.53 5.41 -6.92
C SER A 210 4.09 5.85 -7.19
N ALA A 211 3.90 7.08 -7.69
CA ALA A 211 2.57 7.56 -8.09
C ALA A 211 2.02 6.83 -9.32
N GLU A 212 2.86 6.55 -10.33
CA GLU A 212 2.44 5.77 -11.50
C GLU A 212 2.06 4.33 -11.12
N LYS A 213 2.86 3.66 -10.28
CA LYS A 213 2.51 2.34 -9.73
C LYS A 213 1.16 2.35 -8.98
N PHE A 214 0.91 3.40 -8.19
CA PHE A 214 -0.35 3.55 -7.48
C PHE A 214 -1.53 3.79 -8.43
N VAL A 215 -1.33 4.56 -9.50
CA VAL A 215 -2.35 4.77 -10.53
C VAL A 215 -2.66 3.46 -11.28
N ASP A 216 -1.64 2.67 -11.61
CA ASP A 216 -1.81 1.37 -12.27
C ASP A 216 -2.57 0.38 -11.35
N PHE A 217 -2.29 0.41 -10.05
CA PHE A 217 -3.07 -0.33 -9.05
C PHE A 217 -4.55 0.11 -9.03
N LEU A 218 -4.83 1.41 -9.04
CA LEU A 218 -6.22 1.88 -9.08
C LEU A 218 -6.94 1.43 -10.35
N GLN A 219 -6.26 1.40 -11.50
CA GLN A 219 -6.81 0.92 -12.77
C GLN A 219 -7.09 -0.59 -12.76
N SER A 220 -6.37 -1.39 -11.97
CA SER A 220 -6.58 -2.84 -11.88
C SER A 220 -7.71 -3.24 -10.94
N VAL A 221 -8.13 -2.35 -10.05
CA VAL A 221 -9.14 -2.65 -9.02
C VAL A 221 -10.49 -2.01 -9.33
N VAL A 222 -10.51 -0.77 -9.83
CA VAL A 222 -11.74 0.04 -9.99
C VAL A 222 -11.78 0.70 -11.37
N PRO A 223 -12.96 0.86 -12.01
CA PRO A 223 -13.09 1.61 -13.25
C PRO A 223 -12.77 3.09 -13.02
N VAL A 224 -11.56 3.49 -13.41
CA VAL A 224 -11.09 4.89 -13.31
C VAL A 224 -10.71 5.47 -14.66
N THR A 225 -10.82 6.81 -14.78
CA THR A 225 -10.11 7.58 -15.81
C THR A 225 -9.00 8.40 -15.19
N THR A 226 -7.87 8.40 -15.87
CA THR A 226 -6.65 9.06 -15.40
C THR A 226 -6.23 10.16 -16.36
N LYS A 227 -6.01 11.36 -15.85
CA LYS A 227 -5.42 12.48 -16.60
C LYS A 227 -4.13 12.92 -15.91
N LYS A 228 -3.07 13.11 -16.69
CA LYS A 228 -1.77 13.60 -16.20
C LYS A 228 -1.56 15.05 -16.56
N ALA A 229 -1.10 15.85 -15.61
CA ALA A 229 -0.65 17.21 -15.80
C ALA A 229 0.73 17.38 -15.16
N GLN A 230 1.52 18.33 -15.66
CA GLN A 230 2.83 18.64 -15.10
C GLN A 230 3.03 20.16 -15.03
N GLU A 231 3.64 20.61 -13.94
CA GLU A 231 3.97 22.00 -13.68
C GLU A 231 5.49 22.14 -13.55
N LEU A 232 6.10 23.09 -14.26
CA LEU A 232 7.54 23.33 -14.17
C LEU A 232 7.84 24.18 -12.93
N ILE A 233 8.66 23.67 -12.01
CA ILE A 233 9.12 24.42 -10.83
C ILE A 233 10.34 25.25 -11.18
N SER A 234 11.36 24.60 -11.75
CA SER A 234 12.65 25.20 -12.01
C SER A 234 13.36 24.51 -13.17
N MET A 235 14.26 25.25 -13.81
CA MET A 235 15.12 24.76 -14.89
C MET A 235 16.53 25.24 -14.60
N ASP A 236 17.46 24.30 -14.45
CA ASP A 236 18.88 24.63 -14.38
C ASP A 236 19.40 24.88 -15.80
N THR A 237 19.92 26.09 -16.06
CA THR A 237 20.43 26.50 -17.37
C THR A 237 21.77 25.87 -17.73
N HIS A 238 22.54 25.43 -16.73
CA HIS A 238 23.86 24.81 -16.96
C HIS A 238 23.73 23.34 -17.32
N THR A 239 22.82 22.61 -16.67
CA THR A 239 22.60 21.18 -16.91
C THR A 239 21.39 20.89 -17.79
N SER A 240 20.58 21.90 -18.13
CA SER A 240 19.28 21.76 -18.81
C SER A 240 18.32 20.80 -18.09
N VAL A 241 18.55 20.50 -16.81
CA VAL A 241 17.67 19.65 -16.00
C VAL A 241 16.49 20.47 -15.50
N LYS A 242 15.29 19.94 -15.70
CA LYS A 242 14.03 20.57 -15.31
C LYS A 242 13.40 19.82 -14.15
N SER A 243 12.98 20.55 -13.13
CA SER A 243 12.22 20.01 -12.00
C SER A 243 10.75 20.26 -12.25
N TYR A 244 9.96 19.18 -12.32
CA TYR A 244 8.51 19.24 -12.51
C TYR A 244 7.77 18.73 -11.26
N LYS A 245 6.57 19.27 -11.02
CA LYS A 245 5.52 18.60 -10.24
C LYS A 245 4.58 17.88 -11.18
N PHE A 246 4.13 16.70 -10.78
CA PHE A 246 3.19 15.88 -11.53
C PHE A 246 1.88 15.77 -10.77
N THR A 247 0.77 15.95 -11.47
CA THR A 247 -0.57 15.81 -10.93
C THR A 247 -1.30 14.75 -11.74
N PHE A 248 -1.74 13.69 -11.06
CA PHE A 248 -2.58 12.64 -11.63
C PHE A 248 -4.00 12.83 -11.11
N SER A 249 -4.92 13.23 -11.99
CA SER A 249 -6.34 13.31 -11.67
C SER A 249 -6.99 11.98 -12.04
N VAL A 250 -7.47 11.26 -11.02
CA VAL A 250 -8.13 9.96 -11.13
C VAL A 250 -9.61 10.15 -10.80
N ASN A 251 -10.49 9.97 -11.79
CA ASN A 251 -11.93 10.05 -11.60
C ASN A 251 -12.54 8.65 -11.67
N LEU A 252 -13.20 8.25 -10.58
CA LEU A 252 -13.98 7.01 -10.54
C LEU A 252 -15.28 7.20 -11.32
N VAL A 253 -15.81 6.11 -11.86
CA VAL A 253 -17.16 6.08 -12.42
C VAL A 253 -18.18 6.41 -11.31
N PRO A 254 -19.11 7.36 -11.53
CA PRO A 254 -20.12 7.76 -10.55
C PRO A 254 -21.32 6.80 -10.55
N ILE A 255 -21.06 5.50 -10.50
CA ILE A 255 -22.07 4.44 -10.34
C ILE A 255 -21.58 3.58 -9.19
N CYS A 256 -22.44 3.33 -8.22
CA CYS A 256 -22.18 2.48 -7.08
C CYS A 256 -22.88 1.12 -7.20
N LYS A 257 -22.51 0.22 -6.29
CA LYS A 257 -23.20 -1.06 -6.12
C LYS A 257 -24.63 -0.78 -5.64
N ASP A 258 -25.58 -1.52 -6.20
CA ASP A 258 -27.01 -1.50 -5.91
C ASP A 258 -27.78 -0.30 -6.52
N ASP A 259 -27.13 0.54 -7.34
CA ASP A 259 -27.79 1.67 -8.01
C ASP A 259 -28.62 1.23 -9.23
N LEU A 260 -29.70 1.96 -9.49
CA LEU A 260 -30.53 1.80 -10.67
C LEU A 260 -30.01 2.66 -11.82
N VAL A 261 -29.84 2.07 -13.00
CA VAL A 261 -29.23 2.71 -14.15
C VAL A 261 -30.12 2.57 -15.39
N ALA A 262 -30.39 3.71 -16.03
CA ALA A 262 -30.97 3.78 -17.37
C ALA A 262 -29.87 4.02 -18.41
N LEU A 263 -29.54 2.96 -19.17
CA LEU A 263 -28.56 3.00 -20.24
C LEU A 263 -29.10 3.73 -21.47
N PRO A 264 -28.25 4.45 -22.21
CA PRO A 264 -28.60 4.90 -23.55
C PRO A 264 -28.99 3.71 -24.45
N PRO A 265 -30.07 3.80 -25.25
CA PRO A 265 -30.57 2.65 -26.02
C PRO A 265 -29.61 2.17 -27.11
N LYS A 266 -28.67 3.03 -27.55
CA LYS A 266 -27.59 2.64 -28.46
C LYS A 266 -26.53 1.79 -27.74
N LEU A 267 -26.22 2.16 -26.50
CA LEU A 267 -25.28 1.46 -25.64
C LEU A 267 -25.83 0.09 -25.22
N ALA A 268 -27.10 0.03 -24.81
CA ALA A 268 -27.74 -1.23 -24.44
C ALA A 268 -27.69 -2.27 -25.59
N LYS A 269 -27.83 -1.83 -26.85
CA LYS A 269 -27.70 -2.69 -28.03
C LYS A 269 -26.27 -3.20 -28.27
N SER A 270 -25.26 -2.37 -28.02
CA SER A 270 -23.86 -2.79 -28.20
C SER A 270 -23.37 -3.72 -27.11
N ILE A 271 -23.89 -3.58 -25.88
CA ILE A 271 -23.54 -4.41 -24.73
C ILE A 271 -24.50 -5.60 -24.62
N GLY A 272 -24.50 -6.45 -25.66
CA GLY A 272 -25.25 -7.70 -25.64
C GLY A 272 -26.77 -7.57 -25.80
N ASN A 273 -27.27 -6.41 -26.25
CA ASN A 273 -28.69 -6.15 -26.45
C ASN A 273 -29.53 -6.35 -25.17
N ILE A 274 -28.95 -5.94 -24.03
CA ILE A 274 -29.62 -5.91 -22.73
C ILE A 274 -30.77 -4.91 -22.71
N SER A 275 -31.72 -5.10 -21.79
CA SER A 275 -32.70 -4.07 -21.47
C SER A 275 -31.99 -2.78 -21.03
N PRO A 276 -32.43 -1.58 -21.45
CA PRO A 276 -31.78 -0.34 -21.02
C PRO A 276 -31.94 -0.06 -19.53
N LEU A 277 -32.93 -0.65 -18.84
CA LEU A 277 -33.11 -0.53 -17.40
C LEU A 277 -32.37 -1.66 -16.69
N THR A 278 -31.34 -1.32 -15.90
CA THR A 278 -30.43 -2.30 -15.29
C THR A 278 -30.04 -1.89 -13.87
N LEU A 279 -29.67 -2.89 -13.06
CA LEU A 279 -29.06 -2.70 -11.74
C LEU A 279 -27.55 -2.91 -11.80
N CYS A 280 -26.79 -2.10 -11.08
CA CYS A 280 -25.36 -2.33 -10.89
C CYS A 280 -25.14 -3.32 -9.73
N TYR A 281 -24.89 -4.59 -10.04
CA TYR A 281 -24.75 -5.60 -8.97
C TYR A 281 -23.31 -5.72 -8.43
N ARG A 282 -22.30 -5.36 -9.24
CA ARG A 282 -20.88 -5.45 -8.87
C ARG A 282 -20.06 -4.39 -9.60
N ILE A 283 -19.10 -3.83 -8.87
CA ILE A 283 -18.07 -2.95 -9.42
C ILE A 283 -16.74 -3.66 -9.25
N GLY A 284 -16.13 -4.06 -10.38
CA GLY A 284 -14.78 -4.62 -10.44
C GLY A 284 -13.85 -3.67 -11.20
N THR A 285 -13.06 -4.20 -12.14
CA THR A 285 -12.33 -3.40 -13.15
C THR A 285 -13.26 -2.71 -14.14
N SER A 286 -14.40 -3.35 -14.41
CA SER A 286 -15.54 -2.86 -15.18
C SER A 286 -16.77 -2.73 -14.29
N VAL A 287 -17.78 -2.00 -14.78
CA VAL A 287 -19.08 -1.93 -14.12
C VAL A 287 -19.92 -3.11 -14.62
N ASN A 288 -20.37 -3.98 -13.73
CA ASN A 288 -21.18 -5.14 -14.09
C ASN A 288 -22.66 -4.83 -13.82
N LEU A 289 -23.46 -4.94 -14.88
CA LEU A 289 -24.88 -4.65 -14.89
C LEU A 289 -25.69 -5.94 -14.94
N LEU A 290 -26.87 -5.93 -14.34
CA LEU A 290 -27.83 -7.03 -14.30
C LEU A 290 -29.22 -6.50 -14.70
N ASP A 291 -29.89 -7.20 -15.60
CA ASP A 291 -31.33 -7.02 -15.83
C ASP A 291 -32.12 -7.93 -14.86
N PRO A 292 -32.92 -7.36 -13.93
CA PRO A 292 -33.67 -8.13 -12.95
C PRO A 292 -34.76 -9.03 -13.56
N ASN A 293 -35.26 -8.69 -14.76
CA ASN A 293 -36.36 -9.42 -15.40
C ASN A 293 -35.91 -10.62 -16.23
N THR A 294 -34.65 -10.61 -16.72
CA THR A 294 -34.13 -11.63 -17.64
C THR A 294 -32.89 -12.34 -17.14
N LEU A 295 -32.31 -11.91 -16.02
CA LEU A 295 -31.01 -12.37 -15.49
C LEU A 295 -29.83 -12.17 -16.46
N GLN A 296 -30.00 -11.33 -17.49
CA GLN A 296 -28.93 -11.02 -18.41
C GLN A 296 -27.91 -10.11 -17.71
N THR A 297 -26.65 -10.54 -17.70
CA THR A 297 -25.52 -9.75 -17.20
C THR A 297 -24.78 -9.08 -18.35
N ALA A 298 -24.30 -7.86 -18.13
CA ALA A 298 -23.53 -7.11 -19.12
C ALA A 298 -22.36 -6.38 -18.45
N ASP A 299 -21.20 -6.44 -19.09
CA ASP A 299 -19.99 -5.79 -18.57
C ASP A 299 -19.73 -4.50 -19.34
N LEU A 300 -19.77 -3.38 -18.61
CA LEU A 300 -19.50 -2.05 -19.14
C LEU A 300 -18.05 -1.68 -18.83
N SER A 301 -17.22 -1.65 -19.87
CA SER A 301 -15.83 -1.20 -19.74
C SER A 301 -15.75 0.31 -19.51
N THR A 302 -14.74 0.72 -18.77
CA THR A 302 -14.49 2.12 -18.41
C THR A 302 -14.37 3.01 -19.65
N GLN A 303 -13.65 2.55 -20.68
CA GLN A 303 -13.46 3.31 -21.92
C GLN A 303 -14.78 3.57 -22.67
N ILE A 304 -15.72 2.62 -22.63
CA ILE A 304 -17.02 2.77 -23.27
C ILE A 304 -17.87 3.76 -22.47
N TYR A 305 -17.90 3.64 -21.14
CA TYR A 305 -18.63 4.55 -20.26
C TYR A 305 -18.22 6.02 -20.49
N TRP A 306 -16.93 6.32 -20.54
CA TRP A 306 -16.46 7.70 -20.68
C TRP A 306 -16.60 8.31 -22.09
N ARG A 307 -16.98 7.51 -23.10
CA ARG A 307 -17.37 8.04 -24.43
C ARG A 307 -18.77 8.66 -24.40
N GLU A 308 -19.68 8.07 -23.61
CA GLU A 308 -21.06 8.52 -23.45
C GLU A 308 -21.44 8.39 -21.96
N PRO A 309 -20.94 9.29 -21.09
CA PRO A 309 -21.16 9.19 -19.65
C PRO A 309 -22.63 9.46 -19.30
N PHE A 310 -23.17 8.66 -18.40
CA PHE A 310 -24.53 8.81 -17.87
C PHE A 310 -24.51 8.74 -16.34
N ALA A 311 -25.48 9.38 -15.70
CA ALA A 311 -25.69 9.35 -14.26
C ALA A 311 -26.62 8.18 -13.87
N PRO A 312 -26.53 7.66 -12.62
CA PRO A 312 -27.53 6.75 -12.10
C PRO A 312 -28.92 7.41 -12.11
N LEU A 313 -29.96 6.58 -12.22
CA LEU A 313 -31.35 7.01 -12.19
C LEU A 313 -31.81 7.26 -10.75
N ALA A 314 -31.45 6.34 -9.85
CA ALA A 314 -31.74 6.38 -8.43
C ALA A 314 -30.54 5.81 -7.65
N ASP A 315 -30.20 6.46 -6.53
CA ASP A 315 -29.12 6.05 -5.64
C ASP A 315 -29.67 5.10 -4.54
N ASN A 316 -28.78 4.42 -3.82
CA ASN A 316 -29.14 3.55 -2.68
C ASN A 316 -30.00 4.25 -1.59
N LYS A 317 -29.94 5.59 -1.48
CA LYS A 317 -30.72 6.37 -0.50
C LYS A 317 -32.22 6.42 -0.79
N GLU A 318 -32.62 6.12 -2.01
CA GLU A 318 -34.02 6.12 -2.45
C GLU A 318 -34.68 4.73 -2.33
N LEU A 319 -33.96 3.73 -1.81
CA LEU A 319 -34.52 2.41 -1.57
C LEU A 319 -35.62 2.46 -0.50
N ILE A 320 -36.72 1.78 -0.80
CA ILE A 320 -37.89 1.62 0.06
C ILE A 320 -37.98 0.16 0.49
N GLU A 321 -38.46 -0.08 1.71
CA GLU A 321 -38.70 -1.42 2.23
C GLU A 321 -40.02 -2.00 1.70
N PHE A 322 -39.93 -3.21 1.17
CA PHE A 322 -41.03 -4.05 0.70
C PHE A 322 -41.07 -5.34 1.51
N VAL A 323 -42.27 -5.85 1.75
CA VAL A 323 -42.50 -7.16 2.37
C VAL A 323 -42.93 -8.12 1.27
N VAL A 324 -42.25 -9.27 1.19
CA VAL A 324 -42.56 -10.33 0.23
C VAL A 324 -43.74 -11.14 0.76
N MET A 325 -44.85 -11.18 0.04
CA MET A 325 -46.03 -11.97 0.42
C MET A 325 -45.91 -13.40 -0.09
N ASP A 326 -45.47 -13.56 -1.32
CA ASP A 326 -45.32 -14.85 -1.98
C ASP A 326 -44.18 -14.78 -3.02
N ILE A 327 -43.53 -15.92 -3.25
CA ILE A 327 -42.44 -16.05 -4.21
C ILE A 327 -42.47 -17.39 -4.93
N GLU A 328 -42.62 -17.34 -6.26
CA GLU A 328 -42.66 -18.50 -7.13
C GLU A 328 -41.41 -18.53 -8.03
N PRO A 329 -40.44 -19.43 -7.78
CA PRO A 329 -39.26 -19.56 -8.63
C PRO A 329 -39.64 -20.13 -10.00
N THR A 330 -39.19 -19.47 -11.06
CA THR A 330 -39.44 -19.89 -12.46
C THR A 330 -38.47 -20.98 -12.95
N GLY A 331 -37.44 -21.29 -12.16
CA GLY A 331 -36.44 -22.33 -12.43
C GLY A 331 -35.25 -21.89 -13.31
N GLN A 332 -35.23 -20.65 -13.82
CA GLN A 332 -34.04 -20.11 -14.49
C GLN A 332 -33.02 -19.62 -13.46
N ARG A 333 -31.81 -20.16 -13.52
CA ARG A 333 -30.71 -19.83 -12.60
C ARG A 333 -29.47 -19.40 -13.37
N ASN A 334 -28.88 -18.28 -12.96
CA ASN A 334 -27.61 -17.77 -13.47
C ASN A 334 -26.65 -17.54 -12.29
N GLY A 335 -25.86 -18.57 -11.96
CA GLY A 335 -24.95 -18.55 -10.81
C GLY A 335 -25.70 -18.44 -9.47
N ARG A 336 -25.50 -17.32 -8.77
CA ARG A 336 -26.16 -17.02 -7.48
C ARG A 336 -27.59 -16.48 -7.65
N PHE A 337 -27.93 -16.00 -8.84
CA PHE A 337 -29.22 -15.38 -9.09
C PHE A 337 -30.20 -16.42 -9.64
N GLU A 338 -31.43 -16.36 -9.14
CA GLU A 338 -32.53 -17.22 -9.56
C GLU A 338 -33.75 -16.35 -9.84
N LEU A 339 -34.37 -16.59 -10.99
CA LEU A 339 -35.50 -15.81 -11.46
C LEU A 339 -36.76 -16.30 -10.74
N ALA A 340 -37.42 -15.41 -10.02
CA ALA A 340 -38.68 -15.70 -9.36
C ALA A 340 -39.71 -14.59 -9.61
N ASP A 341 -40.96 -14.99 -9.74
CA ASP A 341 -42.10 -14.09 -9.76
C ASP A 341 -42.54 -13.90 -8.29
N ALA A 342 -42.52 -12.66 -7.81
CA ALA A 342 -42.78 -12.31 -6.42
C ALA A 342 -43.96 -11.34 -6.33
N THR A 343 -44.79 -11.55 -5.31
CA THR A 343 -45.85 -10.61 -4.94
C THR A 343 -45.37 -9.81 -3.74
N VAL A 344 -45.23 -8.50 -3.90
CA VAL A 344 -44.68 -7.61 -2.86
C VAL A 344 -45.64 -6.49 -2.49
N VAL A 345 -45.56 -6.06 -1.24
CA VAL A 345 -46.30 -4.93 -0.69
C VAL A 345 -45.31 -3.96 -0.06
N ARG A 346 -45.56 -2.66 -0.13
CA ARG A 346 -44.73 -1.68 0.59
C ARG A 346 -44.92 -1.88 2.10
N ALA A 347 -43.83 -1.90 2.86
CA ALA A 347 -43.91 -2.08 4.32
C ALA A 347 -44.81 -1.03 4.99
N SER A 348 -44.79 0.22 4.51
CA SER A 348 -45.65 1.30 4.99
C SER A 348 -47.14 1.15 4.65
N ASP A 349 -47.48 0.39 3.61
CA ASP A 349 -48.87 0.14 3.20
C ASP A 349 -49.46 -1.11 3.87
N LEU A 350 -48.60 -1.96 4.43
CA LEU A 350 -49.01 -3.23 5.02
C LEU A 350 -49.98 -2.99 6.19
N GLY A 351 -51.21 -3.50 6.05
CA GLY A 351 -52.28 -3.36 7.04
C GLY A 351 -53.11 -2.07 6.92
N VAL A 352 -52.77 -1.18 5.99
CA VAL A 352 -53.56 0.04 5.69
C VAL A 352 -54.20 -0.05 4.30
N ASN A 353 -53.45 -0.49 3.30
CA ASN A 353 -53.88 -0.59 1.91
C ASN A 353 -53.62 -2.01 1.36
N ASP A 354 -54.49 -2.48 0.46
CA ASP A 354 -54.37 -3.80 -0.19
C ASP A 354 -53.62 -3.74 -1.54
N ASN A 355 -52.77 -2.72 -1.74
CA ASN A 355 -52.01 -2.57 -2.99
C ASN A 355 -50.87 -3.59 -3.05
N GLN A 356 -50.97 -4.55 -3.98
CA GLN A 356 -49.96 -5.57 -4.23
C GLN A 356 -49.32 -5.34 -5.59
N TYR A 357 -48.00 -5.52 -5.67
CA TYR A 357 -47.23 -5.44 -6.90
C TYR A 357 -46.73 -6.84 -7.28
N LEU A 358 -47.06 -7.28 -8.50
CA LEU A 358 -46.51 -8.50 -9.07
C LEU A 358 -45.26 -8.14 -9.87
N ILE A 359 -44.12 -8.72 -9.49
CA ILE A 359 -42.83 -8.39 -10.08
C ILE A 359 -42.01 -9.63 -10.37
N ARG A 360 -41.08 -9.51 -11.32
CA ARG A 360 -40.06 -10.50 -11.58
C ARG A 360 -38.74 -10.05 -10.95
N THR A 361 -38.08 -10.96 -10.24
CA THR A 361 -36.91 -10.64 -9.43
C THR A 361 -35.79 -11.64 -9.65
N HIS A 362 -34.56 -11.19 -9.45
CA HIS A 362 -33.34 -12.01 -9.53
C HIS A 362 -32.95 -12.64 -8.17
N LEU A 363 -33.74 -12.37 -7.13
CA LEU A 363 -33.48 -12.73 -5.73
C LEU A 363 -34.24 -14.00 -5.29
N GLY A 364 -34.68 -14.84 -6.24
CA GLY A 364 -35.49 -16.03 -5.97
C GLY A 364 -34.85 -17.04 -5.02
N SER A 365 -33.51 -17.14 -5.03
CA SER A 365 -32.78 -18.09 -4.17
C SER A 365 -32.64 -17.60 -2.72
N ILE A 366 -32.88 -16.32 -2.43
CA ILE A 366 -32.54 -15.67 -1.15
C ILE A 366 -33.80 -15.24 -0.38
N LEU A 367 -34.84 -14.83 -1.11
CA LEU A 367 -36.09 -14.34 -0.54
C LEU A 367 -37.06 -15.50 -0.28
N ASN A 368 -37.71 -15.46 0.87
CA ASN A 368 -38.85 -16.29 1.24
C ASN A 368 -40.08 -15.41 1.51
N ALA A 369 -41.26 -16.02 1.54
CA ALA A 369 -42.48 -15.34 1.96
C ALA A 369 -42.35 -14.85 3.42
N GLY A 370 -42.71 -13.60 3.67
CA GLY A 370 -42.58 -12.90 4.96
C GLY A 370 -41.29 -12.10 5.13
N ASP A 371 -40.32 -12.22 4.21
CA ASP A 371 -39.07 -11.47 4.30
C ASP A 371 -39.24 -9.99 3.88
N SER A 372 -38.46 -9.11 4.50
CA SER A 372 -38.28 -7.73 4.03
C SER A 372 -37.20 -7.64 2.94
N ALA A 373 -37.43 -6.82 1.92
CA ALA A 373 -36.50 -6.54 0.84
C ALA A 373 -36.46 -5.03 0.54
N MET A 374 -35.29 -4.50 0.23
CA MET A 374 -35.13 -3.13 -0.26
C MET A 374 -35.28 -3.11 -1.79
N GLY A 375 -36.05 -2.15 -2.28
CA GLY A 375 -36.28 -1.98 -3.71
C GLY A 375 -36.59 -0.55 -4.12
N TYR A 376 -36.58 -0.31 -5.43
CA TYR A 376 -37.02 0.93 -6.05
C TYR A 376 -38.47 0.81 -6.46
N LEU A 377 -39.29 1.79 -6.06
CA LEU A 377 -40.63 1.98 -6.60
C LEU A 377 -40.52 2.91 -7.81
N LEU A 378 -40.83 2.41 -9.00
CA LEU A 378 -40.86 3.21 -10.23
C LEU A 378 -42.26 3.78 -10.50
N ALA A 379 -43.30 3.09 -10.00
CA ALA A 379 -44.67 3.55 -10.11
C ALA A 379 -44.88 4.86 -9.33
N GLY A 380 -45.12 5.95 -10.06
CA GLY A 380 -45.40 7.27 -9.50
C GLY A 380 -44.17 8.13 -9.18
N THR A 381 -42.95 7.64 -9.44
CA THR A 381 -41.73 8.44 -9.35
C THR A 381 -41.44 9.10 -10.69
N GLN A 382 -41.27 10.42 -10.70
CA GLN A 382 -40.87 11.15 -11.89
C GLN A 382 -39.35 11.34 -11.92
N PHE A 383 -38.67 10.62 -12.80
CA PHE A 383 -37.26 10.83 -13.04
C PHE A 383 -37.05 11.93 -14.08
N ASN A 384 -36.16 12.87 -13.78
CA ASN A 384 -35.71 13.88 -14.74
C ASN A 384 -34.41 13.41 -15.40
N ASN A 385 -34.51 12.39 -16.26
CA ASN A 385 -33.36 11.81 -16.96
C ASN A 385 -33.70 11.54 -18.44
N PRO A 386 -32.92 12.07 -19.40
CA PRO A 386 -33.21 11.91 -20.82
C PRO A 386 -33.17 10.45 -21.28
N ASN A 387 -32.37 9.59 -20.63
CA ASN A 387 -32.32 8.17 -20.96
C ASN A 387 -33.59 7.44 -20.51
N TRP A 388 -34.20 7.90 -19.41
CA TRP A 388 -35.48 7.39 -18.91
C TRP A 388 -36.64 7.82 -19.80
N GLU A 389 -36.71 9.10 -20.17
CA GLU A 389 -37.69 9.61 -21.13
C GLU A 389 -37.61 8.85 -22.47
N ALA A 390 -36.40 8.64 -22.97
CA ALA A 390 -36.18 7.85 -24.19
C ALA A 390 -36.63 6.38 -24.06
N LEU A 391 -36.66 5.83 -22.84
CA LEU A 391 -37.16 4.48 -22.57
C LEU A 391 -38.69 4.45 -22.62
N GLU A 392 -39.34 5.40 -21.95
CA GLU A 392 -40.79 5.58 -21.92
C GLU A 392 -41.37 5.84 -23.32
N ASP A 393 -40.71 6.67 -24.11
CA ASP A 393 -41.08 6.96 -25.50
C ASP A 393 -40.88 5.76 -26.44
N SER A 394 -40.04 4.80 -26.04
CA SER A 394 -39.74 3.67 -26.89
C SER A 394 -40.89 2.66 -26.91
N LYS A 395 -41.45 2.42 -28.09
CA LYS A 395 -42.52 1.41 -28.29
C LYS A 395 -42.13 0.00 -27.87
N LYS A 396 -40.83 -0.30 -27.79
CA LYS A 396 -40.31 -1.63 -27.44
C LYS A 396 -40.21 -1.85 -25.93
N TYR A 397 -39.83 -0.82 -25.18
CA TYR A 397 -39.51 -0.98 -23.75
C TYR A 397 -40.53 -0.34 -22.81
N SER A 398 -41.37 0.57 -23.29
CA SER A 398 -42.42 1.24 -22.50
C SER A 398 -43.30 0.25 -21.72
N GLY A 399 -43.72 -0.86 -22.35
CA GLY A 399 -44.54 -1.90 -21.69
C GLY A 399 -43.76 -2.92 -20.85
N THR A 400 -42.43 -2.84 -20.81
CA THR A 400 -41.57 -3.76 -20.04
C THR A 400 -40.97 -3.13 -18.78
N ILE A 401 -41.29 -1.86 -18.51
CA ILE A 401 -40.87 -1.17 -17.31
C ILE A 401 -41.64 -1.79 -16.13
N PRO A 402 -40.94 -2.38 -15.14
CA PRO A 402 -41.58 -2.92 -13.95
C PRO A 402 -42.00 -1.79 -13.01
N ASP A 403 -43.05 -2.00 -12.22
CA ASP A 403 -43.51 -1.03 -11.21
C ASP A 403 -42.57 -0.96 -10.01
N VAL A 404 -41.99 -2.09 -9.62
CA VAL A 404 -41.06 -2.24 -8.50
C VAL A 404 -39.87 -3.09 -8.92
N ILE A 405 -38.67 -2.70 -8.49
CA ILE A 405 -37.44 -3.47 -8.67
C ILE A 405 -36.84 -3.76 -7.30
N LEU A 406 -36.78 -5.03 -6.90
CA LEU A 406 -36.05 -5.42 -5.70
C LEU A 406 -34.54 -5.45 -5.98
N VAL A 407 -33.77 -5.01 -4.99
CA VAL A 407 -32.31 -4.85 -5.11
C VAL A 407 -31.57 -5.77 -4.15
N LYS A 408 -31.94 -5.74 -2.86
CA LYS A 408 -31.33 -6.59 -1.83
C LYS A 408 -32.33 -7.01 -0.76
N LYS A 409 -32.09 -8.15 -0.12
CA LYS A 409 -32.83 -8.57 1.06
C LYS A 409 -32.49 -7.64 2.24
N HIS A 410 -33.50 -7.19 2.97
CA HIS A 410 -33.34 -6.44 4.21
C HIS A 410 -33.42 -7.42 5.38
N TYR A 411 -32.34 -7.55 6.13
CA TYR A 411 -32.35 -8.35 7.35
C TYR A 411 -32.65 -7.43 8.52
N GLU A 412 -33.79 -7.65 9.17
CA GLU A 412 -34.18 -6.87 10.34
C GLU A 412 -33.22 -7.18 11.50
N ARG A 413 -32.33 -6.25 11.84
CA ARG A 413 -31.61 -6.34 13.10
C ARG A 413 -32.58 -5.99 14.22
N LYS A 414 -32.97 -6.99 15.02
CA LYS A 414 -33.52 -6.72 16.36
C LYS A 414 -32.50 -5.87 17.10
N ARG A 415 -32.81 -4.58 17.30
CA ARG A 415 -31.98 -3.62 18.05
C ARG A 415 -31.83 -4.08 19.51
N LYS A 416 -31.02 -5.10 19.80
CA LYS A 416 -30.41 -5.25 21.13
C LYS A 416 -29.27 -4.23 21.21
N SER A 417 -29.69 -2.99 21.48
CA SER A 417 -28.89 -1.79 21.70
C SER A 417 -27.87 -2.01 22.83
N GLY A 418 -26.65 -2.42 22.51
CA GLY A 418 -25.56 -2.48 23.48
C GLY A 418 -24.35 -3.31 23.04
N LYS A 419 -24.53 -4.32 22.20
CA LYS A 419 -23.40 -5.10 21.67
C LYS A 419 -22.82 -4.39 20.43
N GLY A 420 -21.68 -3.74 20.60
CA GLY A 420 -20.87 -3.28 19.48
C GLY A 420 -20.45 -4.46 18.60
N ARG A 421 -20.19 -4.20 17.30
CA ARG A 421 -19.68 -5.24 16.39
C ARG A 421 -18.40 -5.86 16.97
N ASN A 422 -18.33 -7.19 16.98
CA ASN A 422 -17.16 -7.97 17.42
C ASN A 422 -15.95 -7.86 16.46
N TRP A 423 -16.13 -7.18 15.34
CA TRP A 423 -15.11 -6.89 14.33
C TRP A 423 -15.04 -5.39 14.02
N LYS A 424 -13.89 -4.95 13.50
CA LYS A 424 -13.64 -3.58 13.04
C LYS A 424 -12.83 -3.60 11.75
N LEU A 425 -12.92 -2.52 10.99
CA LEU A 425 -12.05 -2.26 9.85
C LEU A 425 -10.95 -1.28 10.26
N ARG A 426 -9.74 -1.50 9.74
CA ARG A 426 -8.68 -0.49 9.82
C ARG A 426 -9.06 0.69 8.94
N ARG A 427 -8.75 1.90 9.38
CA ARG A 427 -8.86 3.12 8.57
C ARG A 427 -7.45 3.62 8.29
N MET A 428 -7.22 4.23 7.13
CA MET A 428 -5.93 4.84 6.85
C MET A 428 -5.68 5.99 7.83
N ALA A 429 -4.42 6.16 8.27
CA ALA A 429 -4.01 7.31 9.05
C ALA A 429 -4.10 8.56 8.14
N ARG A 430 -5.15 9.36 8.35
CA ARG A 430 -5.45 10.55 7.53
C ARG A 430 -5.04 11.78 8.31
N GLU A 431 -4.33 12.71 7.66
CA GLU A 431 -4.19 14.06 8.21
C GLU A 431 -5.50 14.81 7.99
N GLU A 432 -6.25 15.03 9.07
CA GLU A 432 -7.48 15.82 9.04
C GLU A 432 -7.11 17.24 8.61
N SER A 433 -7.67 17.70 7.50
CA SER A 433 -7.42 19.06 7.01
C SER A 433 -7.82 20.08 8.08
N GLU A 434 -7.06 21.17 8.22
CA GLU A 434 -7.25 22.23 9.25
C GLU A 434 -8.69 22.79 9.34
N MET A 435 -9.51 22.60 8.30
CA MET A 435 -10.92 22.96 8.28
C MET A 435 -11.76 21.73 8.59
N LYS A 436 -12.23 21.63 9.84
CA LYS A 436 -13.15 20.56 10.25
C LYS A 436 -14.39 20.58 9.34
N PRO A 437 -14.80 19.43 8.77
CA PRO A 437 -16.02 19.37 7.99
C PRO A 437 -17.22 19.82 8.84
N ARG A 438 -18.25 20.36 8.19
CA ARG A 438 -19.48 20.74 8.88
C ARG A 438 -20.04 19.52 9.60
N LYS A 439 -20.61 19.70 10.79
CA LYS A 439 -21.21 18.61 11.57
C LYS A 439 -22.18 17.75 10.73
N GLN A 440 -22.96 18.39 9.86
CA GLN A 440 -23.87 17.70 8.95
C GLN A 440 -23.16 16.77 7.93
N ASP A 441 -21.98 17.16 7.44
CA ASP A 441 -21.20 16.31 6.54
C ASP A 441 -20.58 15.13 7.28
N GLN A 442 -20.17 15.33 8.54
CA GLN A 442 -19.69 14.25 9.42
C GLN A 442 -20.79 13.25 9.73
N ASP A 443 -21.98 13.73 10.10
CA ASP A 443 -23.15 12.87 10.40
C ASP A 443 -23.52 12.04 9.14
N ARG A 444 -23.47 12.64 7.94
CA ARG A 444 -23.71 11.93 6.68
C ARG A 444 -22.65 10.86 6.41
N ASP A 445 -21.38 11.18 6.61
CA ASP A 445 -20.28 10.25 6.41
C ASP A 445 -20.32 9.08 7.42
N GLU A 446 -20.79 9.32 8.65
CA GLU A 446 -21.02 8.29 9.66
C GLU A 446 -22.17 7.35 9.27
N ILE A 447 -23.29 7.89 8.79
CA ILE A 447 -24.42 7.10 8.27
C ILE A 447 -23.97 6.24 7.09
N ASP A 448 -23.27 6.83 6.11
CA ASP A 448 -22.76 6.11 4.94
C ASP A 448 -21.77 5.00 5.35
N TYR A 449 -20.95 5.24 6.38
CA TYR A 449 -20.03 4.23 6.93
C TYR A 449 -20.78 3.10 7.64
N GLU A 450 -21.82 3.40 8.43
CA GLU A 450 -22.61 2.38 9.09
C GLU A 450 -23.33 1.48 8.08
N GLN A 451 -23.91 2.08 7.03
CA GLN A 451 -24.52 1.35 5.92
C GLN A 451 -23.52 0.43 5.24
N PHE A 452 -22.30 0.92 4.96
CA PHE A 452 -21.24 0.09 4.39
C PHE A 452 -20.89 -1.11 5.28
N LEU A 453 -20.81 -0.93 6.60
CA LEU A 453 -20.57 -2.04 7.53
C LEU A 453 -21.74 -3.04 7.57
N GLN A 454 -22.99 -2.58 7.41
CA GLN A 454 -24.14 -3.47 7.29
C GLN A 454 -24.05 -4.30 6.00
N ASP A 455 -23.69 -3.66 4.89
CA ASP A 455 -23.52 -4.35 3.61
C ASP A 455 -22.43 -5.42 3.66
N LEU A 456 -21.34 -5.18 4.41
CA LEU A 456 -20.29 -6.19 4.62
C LEU A 456 -20.79 -7.42 5.37
N GLU A 457 -21.67 -7.26 6.36
CA GLU A 457 -22.27 -8.42 7.03
C GLU A 457 -23.20 -9.19 6.09
N GLN A 458 -23.94 -8.47 5.24
CA GLN A 458 -24.92 -9.07 4.35
C GLN A 458 -24.30 -9.80 3.15
N ASP A 459 -23.22 -9.28 2.57
CA ASP A 459 -22.63 -9.78 1.33
C ASP A 459 -21.33 -10.59 1.57
N PRO A 460 -21.35 -11.93 1.45
CA PRO A 460 -20.15 -12.77 1.61
C PRO A 460 -19.05 -12.46 0.59
N GLU A 461 -19.40 -12.05 -0.63
CA GLU A 461 -18.42 -11.73 -1.68
C GLU A 461 -17.63 -10.47 -1.37
N LEU A 462 -18.27 -9.45 -0.79
CA LEU A 462 -17.58 -8.24 -0.35
C LEU A 462 -16.63 -8.57 0.81
N ARG A 463 -17.02 -9.49 1.71
CA ARG A 463 -16.15 -9.96 2.81
C ARG A 463 -14.88 -10.64 2.31
N GLY A 464 -14.99 -11.54 1.33
CA GLY A 464 -13.82 -12.28 0.82
C GLY A 464 -12.69 -11.38 0.30
N ASN A 465 -13.04 -10.18 -0.16
CA ASN A 465 -12.06 -9.22 -0.67
C ASN A 465 -11.43 -8.34 0.42
N LEU A 466 -11.98 -8.28 1.64
CA LEU A 466 -11.51 -7.40 2.70
C LEU A 466 -10.89 -8.17 3.87
N ASN A 467 -10.01 -7.51 4.62
CA ASN A 467 -9.48 -8.05 5.88
C ASN A 467 -10.33 -7.50 7.02
N LEU A 468 -10.94 -8.39 7.79
CA LEU A 468 -11.77 -8.05 8.94
C LEU A 468 -10.96 -8.31 10.21
N TYR A 469 -10.88 -7.31 11.09
CA TYR A 469 -10.07 -7.43 12.29
C TYR A 469 -10.95 -7.64 13.51
N ARG A 470 -10.49 -8.47 14.46
CA ARG A 470 -11.18 -8.65 15.72
C ARG A 470 -11.21 -7.35 16.53
N ASN A 471 -12.39 -6.98 17.01
CA ASN A 471 -12.54 -5.83 17.90
C ASN A 471 -12.38 -6.28 19.36
N THR A 472 -11.15 -6.21 19.88
CA THR A 472 -10.82 -6.63 21.26
C THR A 472 -11.60 -5.86 22.33
N GLN A 473 -11.93 -4.58 22.07
CA GLN A 473 -12.69 -3.74 23.00
C GLN A 473 -14.17 -4.15 23.07
N ALA A 474 -14.80 -4.44 21.93
CA ALA A 474 -16.18 -4.93 21.90
C ALA A 474 -16.30 -6.37 22.39
N ALA A 475 -15.30 -7.22 22.13
CA ALA A 475 -15.24 -8.58 22.66
C ALA A 475 -15.15 -8.60 24.20
N ALA A 476 -14.36 -7.70 24.81
CA ALA A 476 -14.28 -7.55 26.25
C ALA A 476 -15.61 -7.04 26.86
N ALA A 477 -16.24 -6.04 26.24
CA ALA A 477 -17.54 -5.53 26.68
C ALA A 477 -18.68 -6.57 26.53
N ALA A 478 -18.61 -7.44 25.52
CA ALA A 478 -19.56 -8.52 25.33
C ALA A 478 -19.38 -9.67 26.34
N SER A 479 -18.14 -9.91 26.82
CA SER A 479 -17.87 -10.91 27.86
C SER A 479 -18.30 -10.50 29.27
N GLU A 480 -18.51 -9.19 29.53
CA GLU A 480 -19.01 -8.70 30.83
C GLU A 480 -20.55 -8.69 30.94
N MET A 481 -21.28 -8.92 29.84
CA MET A 481 -22.74 -9.07 29.81
C MET A 481 -23.12 -10.49 29.34
N GLU A 482 -22.93 -11.49 30.21
CA GLU A 482 -23.60 -12.78 30.10
C GLU A 482 -25.10 -12.60 30.41
N THR A 483 -25.90 -12.44 29.35
CA THR A 483 -27.29 -12.89 29.37
C THR A 483 -27.43 -13.95 28.30
N ASP A 484 -27.69 -15.18 28.73
CA ASP A 484 -28.21 -16.29 27.92
C ASP A 484 -29.36 -15.79 27.05
N ASP A 485 -29.24 -15.93 25.74
CA ASP A 485 -30.37 -15.97 24.81
C ASP A 485 -29.88 -16.63 23.51
N GLU A 486 -30.35 -17.84 23.25
CA GLU A 486 -29.91 -18.79 22.20
C GLU A 486 -30.42 -18.49 20.78
N ASP A 487 -31.09 -17.37 20.50
CA ASP A 487 -31.71 -17.11 19.19
C ASP A 487 -31.19 -15.81 18.54
N ASP A 488 -29.92 -15.80 18.13
CA ASP A 488 -29.37 -14.71 17.29
C ASP A 488 -29.48 -15.08 15.80
N GLU A 489 -30.68 -14.87 15.22
CA GLU A 489 -30.99 -15.07 13.79
C GLU A 489 -30.34 -14.02 12.85
N GLY A 490 -29.49 -13.13 13.36
CA GLY A 490 -28.73 -12.19 12.52
C GLY A 490 -27.53 -12.88 11.85
N LEU A 491 -27.23 -12.53 10.59
CA LEU A 491 -25.97 -12.95 9.95
C LEU A 491 -24.77 -12.32 10.67
N GLN A 492 -24.24 -13.00 11.70
CA GLN A 492 -22.95 -12.67 12.27
C GLN A 492 -21.83 -13.17 11.36
N ILE A 493 -20.74 -12.39 11.27
CA ILE A 493 -19.54 -12.84 10.57
C ILE A 493 -18.90 -13.97 11.39
N PRO A 494 -18.63 -15.14 10.79
CA PRO A 494 -18.02 -16.25 11.52
C PRO A 494 -16.63 -15.88 12.03
N MET A 495 -16.31 -16.32 13.25
CA MET A 495 -15.08 -15.94 13.96
C MET A 495 -13.80 -16.30 13.21
N ASP A 496 -13.82 -17.40 12.44
CA ASP A 496 -12.69 -17.89 11.64
C ASP A 496 -12.25 -16.93 10.52
N GLN A 497 -13.10 -15.97 10.15
CA GLN A 497 -12.79 -14.97 9.13
C GLN A 497 -12.13 -13.70 9.71
N LEU A 498 -12.02 -13.60 11.04
CA LEU A 498 -11.44 -12.45 11.72
C LEU A 498 -9.94 -12.67 11.93
N ILE A 499 -9.14 -11.69 11.51
CA ILE A 499 -7.70 -11.65 11.73
C ILE A 499 -7.43 -10.93 13.05
N ASP A 500 -6.55 -11.49 13.87
CA ASP A 500 -6.07 -10.80 15.06
C ASP A 500 -5.02 -9.74 14.66
N GLU A 501 -5.23 -8.49 15.08
CA GLU A 501 -4.40 -7.35 14.66
C GLU A 501 -2.89 -7.51 14.99
N MET A 502 -2.58 -8.36 15.97
CA MET A 502 -1.21 -8.63 16.42
C MET A 502 -0.47 -9.65 15.53
N GLU A 503 -1.18 -10.60 14.94
CA GLU A 503 -0.59 -11.60 14.04
C GLU A 503 -0.19 -10.99 12.71
N ASP A 504 -0.96 -10.02 12.22
CA ASP A 504 -0.72 -9.29 10.98
C ASP A 504 0.53 -8.37 11.08
N MET A 505 0.73 -7.68 12.21
CA MET A 505 1.96 -6.87 12.42
C MET A 505 3.22 -7.72 12.59
N GLY A 506 3.08 -8.99 13.02
CA GLY A 506 4.21 -9.91 13.14
C GLY A 506 4.65 -10.55 11.82
N MET A 507 3.83 -10.49 10.77
CA MET A 507 4.17 -11.04 9.45
C MET A 507 4.85 -10.04 8.51
N GLU A 508 4.62 -8.73 8.66
CA GLU A 508 5.31 -7.71 7.83
C GLU A 508 6.79 -7.53 8.19
N ASP A 509 7.20 -7.79 9.44
CA ASP A 509 8.60 -7.69 9.89
C ASP A 509 9.42 -8.98 9.66
N ALA A 510 8.80 -10.05 9.13
CA ALA A 510 9.45 -11.36 9.00
C ALA A 510 9.74 -11.79 7.54
N SER A 511 9.45 -10.95 6.54
CA SER A 511 9.50 -11.37 5.12
C SER A 511 10.56 -10.67 4.26
N ASP A 512 11.63 -10.10 4.82
CA ASP A 512 12.68 -9.44 4.00
C ASP A 512 14.12 -9.54 4.52
N ASP A 513 14.48 -10.51 5.38
CA ASP A 513 15.86 -10.64 5.88
C ASP A 513 16.45 -12.06 6.01
N ASP A 514 15.85 -13.09 5.38
CA ASP A 514 16.47 -14.41 5.25
C ASP A 514 16.33 -14.91 3.81
N ASP A 515 17.23 -14.46 2.92
CA ASP A 515 17.77 -15.22 1.78
C ASP A 515 18.72 -14.32 0.94
N GLU A 516 20.00 -14.23 1.36
CA GLU A 516 21.27 -14.25 0.57
C GLU A 516 22.48 -13.62 1.30
#